data_AF-A0AAE3X9U9-F1
#
_entry.id   AF-A0AAE3X9U9-F1
#
_cell.length_a   1.000
_cell.length_b   1.000
_cell.length_c   1.000
_cell.angle_alpha   90.00
_cell.angle_beta   90.00
_cell.angle_gamma   90.00
#
_symmetry.space_group_name_H-M   'P 1'
#
loop_
_entity.id
_entity.type
_entity.pdbx_description
1 polymer ?
#
loop_
_entity_poly.entity_id
_entity_poly.type
_entity_poly.pdbx_seq_one_letter_code
_entity_poly.pdbx_strand_id
1 'polypeptide(L)'
;MTKQSSKPAPGAPPRRARPGTDAPARPADPGHANTLAASADLLALRAQLSRAEKAARRAPAPTPARAARPQAPLKPQRQAELGGVSTDDFSLAQAHARLRDAVYDGRYHLCPHAIGHARAEGFLEHDVLNVLLTGRVRAVYTQERRWLVCGYFEACGVALPLHVVAEPHRDGHVDIVTAFVPKHPHHIISRARLAVMLRYDDEHVRARTAHAGNRVGHRGKGRWKKSA
;
A
#
# COMPACT_ATOMS: atom_id res chain seq x y z
N MET A 1 -19.38 -21.83 -51.76
CA MET A 1 -20.09 -21.65 -53.06
C MET A 1 -21.40 -20.95 -52.80
N THR A 2 -21.49 -19.65 -53.08
CA THR A 2 -22.74 -18.95 -53.43
C THR A 2 -22.41 -17.56 -53.98
N LYS A 3 -22.41 -17.49 -55.32
CA LYS A 3 -22.92 -16.42 -56.21
C LYS A 3 -22.64 -14.96 -55.81
N GLN A 4 -21.67 -14.29 -56.43
CA GLN A 4 -21.80 -13.48 -57.66
C GLN A 4 -23.14 -12.71 -57.78
N SER A 5 -23.09 -11.38 -57.76
CA SER A 5 -23.58 -10.58 -58.90
C SER A 5 -23.11 -9.13 -58.80
N SER A 6 -22.26 -8.74 -59.74
CA SER A 6 -22.01 -7.37 -60.17
C SER A 6 -23.20 -6.85 -61.00
N LYS A 7 -23.42 -5.54 -61.01
CA LYS A 7 -24.27 -4.83 -61.99
C LYS A 7 -23.87 -3.33 -62.05
N PRO A 8 -24.22 -2.58 -63.10
CA PRO A 8 -23.25 -1.97 -64.00
C PRO A 8 -23.31 -0.43 -64.04
N ALA A 9 -22.31 0.17 -64.67
CA ALA A 9 -22.33 1.57 -65.08
C ALA A 9 -23.27 1.79 -66.28
N PRO A 10 -23.87 2.99 -66.37
CA PRO A 10 -23.98 3.73 -67.62
C PRO A 10 -23.47 5.17 -67.37
N GLY A 11 -22.67 5.79 -68.23
CA GLY A 11 -22.92 6.06 -69.64
C GLY A 11 -22.55 7.55 -69.83
N ALA A 12 -21.56 7.81 -70.68
CA ALA A 12 -21.04 9.15 -70.93
C ALA A 12 -21.98 9.94 -71.88
N PRO A 13 -22.20 11.24 -71.65
CA PRO A 13 -22.70 12.17 -72.65
C PRO A 13 -21.57 13.03 -73.26
N PRO A 14 -21.82 13.71 -74.41
CA PRO A 14 -20.82 13.93 -75.45
C PRO A 14 -19.97 15.20 -75.29
N ARG A 15 -18.81 15.17 -75.97
CA ARG A 15 -17.94 16.30 -76.28
C ARG A 15 -18.74 17.47 -76.89
N ARG A 16 -18.65 18.65 -76.28
CA ARG A 16 -18.90 19.94 -76.94
C ARG A 16 -17.66 20.83 -76.85
N ALA A 17 -17.45 21.54 -77.95
CA ALA A 17 -16.27 22.30 -78.30
C ALA A 17 -16.05 23.56 -77.44
N ARG A 18 -14.79 23.99 -77.42
CA ARG A 18 -14.26 25.23 -76.85
C ARG A 18 -15.01 26.47 -77.37
N PRO A 19 -15.02 27.54 -76.58
CA PRO A 19 -14.49 28.81 -77.09
C PRO A 19 -13.37 29.33 -76.19
N GLY A 20 -12.32 29.85 -76.83
CA GLY A 20 -11.22 30.49 -76.14
C GLY A 20 -11.66 31.73 -75.39
N THR A 21 -11.00 32.00 -74.28
CA THR A 21 -10.86 33.33 -73.73
C THR A 21 -9.51 33.35 -73.03
N ASP A 22 -8.52 33.93 -73.73
CA ASP A 22 -7.26 34.33 -73.14
C ASP A 22 -7.55 35.37 -72.06
N ALA A 23 -7.35 34.99 -70.81
CA ALA A 23 -7.21 35.90 -69.69
C ALA A 23 -5.84 35.63 -69.07
N PRO A 24 -4.98 36.64 -68.89
CA PRO A 24 -3.63 36.43 -68.38
C PRO A 24 -3.71 35.90 -66.94
N ALA A 25 -3.09 34.74 -66.71
CA ALA A 25 -2.88 34.19 -65.39
C ALA A 25 -2.10 35.22 -64.55
N ARG A 26 -2.74 35.76 -63.51
CA ARG A 26 -2.04 36.50 -62.47
C ARG A 26 -0.97 35.58 -61.87
N PRO A 27 0.27 36.06 -61.67
CA PRO A 27 1.31 35.27 -61.04
C PRO A 27 0.79 34.83 -59.67
N ALA A 28 0.80 33.52 -59.42
CA ALA A 28 0.50 32.97 -58.11
C ALA A 28 1.52 33.56 -57.13
N ASP A 29 1.03 34.42 -56.23
CA ASP A 29 1.84 35.13 -55.26
C ASP A 29 2.57 34.10 -54.37
N PRO A 30 3.90 33.98 -54.44
CA PRO A 30 4.65 32.96 -53.70
C PRO A 30 4.50 33.11 -52.18
N GLY A 31 4.01 34.26 -51.72
CA GLY A 31 3.67 34.50 -50.31
C GLY A 31 2.43 33.74 -49.80
N HIS A 32 1.43 33.46 -50.64
CA HIS A 32 0.20 32.79 -50.18
C HIS A 32 0.42 31.30 -49.89
N ALA A 33 1.23 30.62 -50.70
CA ALA A 33 1.59 29.21 -50.48
C ALA A 33 2.43 29.03 -49.19
N ASN A 34 3.35 29.98 -48.92
CA ASN A 34 4.20 29.95 -47.74
C ASN A 34 3.41 30.23 -46.44
N THR A 35 2.41 31.10 -46.53
CA THR A 35 1.52 31.43 -45.39
C THR A 35 0.59 30.26 -45.04
N LEU A 36 0.08 29.54 -46.04
CA LEU A 36 -0.72 28.33 -45.83
C LEU A 36 0.12 27.19 -45.24
N ALA A 37 1.35 26.99 -45.72
CA ALA A 37 2.28 26.01 -45.15
C ALA A 37 2.62 26.32 -43.68
N ALA A 38 2.93 27.58 -43.37
CA ALA A 38 3.17 28.02 -41.99
C ALA A 38 1.92 27.87 -41.09
N SER A 39 0.73 28.12 -41.61
CA SER A 39 -0.52 27.92 -40.86
C SER A 39 -0.81 26.45 -40.57
N ALA A 40 -0.50 25.55 -41.51
CA ALA A 40 -0.63 24.11 -41.34
C ALA A 40 0.38 23.57 -40.30
N ASP A 41 1.58 24.14 -40.28
CA ASP A 41 2.63 23.80 -39.31
C ASP A 41 2.24 24.25 -37.88
N LEU A 42 1.65 25.44 -37.73
CA LEU A 42 1.13 25.91 -36.44
C LEU A 42 -0.03 25.04 -35.91
N LEU A 43 -0.89 24.54 -36.78
CA LEU A 43 -1.95 23.60 -36.40
C LEU A 43 -1.38 22.24 -35.97
N ALA A 44 -0.34 21.76 -36.64
CA ALA A 44 0.36 20.53 -36.28
C ALA A 44 1.02 20.65 -34.89
N LEU A 45 1.68 21.76 -34.61
CA LEU A 45 2.30 22.04 -33.31
C LEU A 45 1.26 22.08 -32.18
N ARG A 46 0.11 22.71 -32.44
CA ARG A 46 -1.00 22.79 -31.47
C ARG A 46 -1.62 21.41 -31.19
N ALA A 47 -1.74 20.58 -32.23
CA ALA A 47 -2.19 19.21 -32.08
C ALA A 47 -1.20 18.36 -31.26
N GLN A 48 0.11 18.53 -31.47
CA GLN A 48 1.15 17.85 -30.69
C GLN A 48 1.12 18.27 -29.21
N LEU A 49 1.00 19.58 -28.92
CA LEU A 49 0.88 20.06 -27.55
C LEU A 49 -0.37 19.52 -26.85
N SER A 50 -1.51 19.46 -27.55
CA SER A 50 -2.73 18.89 -26.98
C SER A 50 -2.61 17.40 -26.66
N ARG A 51 -1.90 16.63 -27.49
CA ARG A 51 -1.63 15.20 -27.25
C ARG A 51 -0.67 15.01 -26.09
N ALA A 52 0.38 15.83 -26.01
CA ALA A 52 1.33 15.83 -24.91
C ALA A 52 0.65 16.16 -23.57
N GLU A 53 -0.22 17.17 -23.54
CA GLU A 53 -0.97 17.53 -22.34
C GLU A 53 -1.94 16.42 -21.91
N LYS A 54 -2.64 15.80 -22.88
CA LYS A 54 -3.54 14.67 -22.61
C LYS A 54 -2.79 13.42 -22.13
N ALA A 55 -1.57 13.19 -22.61
CA ALA A 55 -0.68 12.14 -22.13
C ALA A 55 -0.20 12.42 -20.70
N ALA A 56 0.19 13.67 -20.39
CA ALA A 56 0.58 14.08 -19.05
C ALA A 56 -0.55 13.94 -18.02
N ARG A 57 -1.80 14.23 -18.42
CA ARG A 57 -2.99 14.02 -17.55
C ARG A 57 -3.34 12.55 -17.33
N ARG A 58 -2.97 11.65 -18.26
CA ARG A 58 -3.20 10.20 -18.15
C ARG A 58 -2.08 9.44 -17.44
N ALA A 59 -0.91 10.05 -17.32
CA ALA A 59 0.18 9.45 -16.56
C ALA A 59 -0.23 9.35 -15.08
N PRO A 60 -0.19 8.16 -14.46
CA PRO A 60 -0.41 8.04 -13.03
C PRO A 60 0.65 8.88 -12.32
N ALA A 61 0.21 9.81 -11.46
CA ALA A 61 1.12 10.64 -10.70
C ALA A 61 2.11 9.73 -9.96
N PRO A 62 3.43 9.99 -10.02
CA PRO A 62 4.38 9.23 -9.23
C PRO A 62 3.94 9.37 -7.77
N THR A 63 3.62 8.23 -7.15
CA THR A 63 3.32 8.19 -5.71
C THR A 63 4.49 8.90 -5.02
N PRO A 64 4.23 9.96 -4.23
CA PRO A 64 5.32 10.64 -3.54
C PRO A 64 6.02 9.59 -2.70
N ALA A 65 7.29 9.31 -3.01
CA ALA A 65 8.12 8.43 -2.21
C ALA A 65 8.07 8.99 -0.79
N ARG A 66 7.37 8.29 0.09
CA ARG A 66 7.22 8.71 1.49
C ARG A 66 8.63 8.72 2.05
N ALA A 67 9.22 9.91 2.15
CA ALA A 67 10.54 10.09 2.74
C ALA A 67 10.51 9.37 4.09
N ALA A 68 11.33 8.32 4.21
CA ALA A 68 11.49 7.61 5.46
C ALA A 68 11.85 8.67 6.50
N ARG A 69 11.00 8.83 7.53
CA ARG A 69 11.32 9.76 8.61
C ARG A 69 12.69 9.34 9.13
N PRO A 70 13.68 10.25 9.20
CA PRO A 70 14.96 9.91 9.77
C PRO A 70 14.69 9.41 11.19
N GLN A 71 15.00 8.13 11.42
CA GLN A 71 14.83 7.54 12.72
C GLN A 71 15.75 8.32 13.67
N ALA A 72 15.17 8.94 14.70
CA ALA A 72 15.95 9.61 15.71
C ALA A 72 16.98 8.60 16.26
N PRO A 73 18.26 9.00 16.42
CA PRO A 73 19.30 8.09 16.87
C PRO A 73 18.86 7.45 18.19
N LEU A 74 18.83 6.11 18.20
CA LEU A 74 18.45 5.34 19.37
C LEU A 74 19.45 5.63 20.49
N LYS A 75 18.97 5.66 21.73
CA LYS A 75 19.85 5.79 22.90
C LYS A 75 20.87 4.63 22.91
N PRO A 76 22.12 4.86 23.37
CA PRO A 76 23.17 3.85 23.35
C PRO A 76 22.79 2.57 24.12
N GLN A 77 22.05 2.69 25.23
CA GLN A 77 21.52 1.55 25.97
C GLN A 77 20.59 0.67 25.10
N ARG A 78 19.68 1.30 24.35
CA ARG A 78 18.76 0.58 23.44
C ARG A 78 19.52 -0.07 22.27
N GLN A 79 20.61 0.53 21.80
CA GLN A 79 21.45 -0.10 20.78
C GLN A 79 22.13 -1.37 21.29
N ALA A 80 22.62 -1.35 22.54
CA ALA A 80 23.19 -2.55 23.17
C ALA A 80 22.13 -3.66 23.34
N GLU A 81 20.91 -3.32 23.77
CA GLU A 81 19.79 -4.27 23.89
C GLU A 81 19.38 -4.90 22.55
N LEU A 82 19.50 -4.16 21.44
CA LEU A 82 19.17 -4.63 20.09
C LEU A 82 20.29 -5.48 19.45
N GLY A 83 21.46 -5.59 20.06
CA GLY A 83 22.65 -6.27 19.51
C GLY A 83 22.48 -7.77 19.20
N GLY A 84 21.32 -8.36 19.47
CA GLY A 84 20.96 -9.73 19.12
C GLY A 84 19.53 -9.89 18.60
N VAL A 85 18.87 -8.78 18.22
CA VAL A 85 17.47 -8.77 17.76
C VAL A 85 17.41 -8.19 16.35
N SER A 86 17.10 -9.03 15.36
CA SER A 86 16.79 -8.54 14.02
C SER A 86 15.34 -8.07 13.98
N THR A 87 15.16 -6.82 13.56
CA THR A 87 13.86 -6.20 13.26
C THR A 87 13.74 -5.81 11.79
N ASP A 88 14.59 -6.38 10.93
CA ASP A 88 14.62 -6.08 9.50
C ASP A 88 13.44 -6.75 8.81
N ASP A 89 12.73 -5.99 7.95
CA ASP A 89 11.51 -6.48 7.30
C ASP A 89 11.71 -7.81 6.55
N PHE A 90 12.88 -8.00 5.92
CA PHE A 90 13.23 -9.24 5.22
C PHE A 90 13.32 -10.44 6.18
N SER A 91 14.05 -10.29 7.29
CA SER A 91 14.20 -11.33 8.31
C SER A 91 12.85 -11.69 8.93
N LEU A 92 12.01 -10.69 9.20
CA LEU A 92 10.67 -10.88 9.75
C LEU A 92 9.76 -11.63 8.77
N ALA A 93 9.76 -11.24 7.49
CA ALA A 93 8.96 -11.89 6.46
C ALA A 93 9.40 -13.34 6.21
N GLN A 94 10.72 -13.59 6.17
CA GLN A 94 11.26 -14.94 6.01
C GLN A 94 10.93 -15.84 7.21
N ALA A 95 11.06 -15.32 8.43
CA ALA A 95 10.66 -16.05 9.64
C ALA A 95 9.16 -16.40 9.62
N HIS A 96 8.30 -15.45 9.21
CA HIS A 96 6.87 -15.68 9.12
C HIS A 96 6.49 -16.74 8.07
N ALA A 97 7.14 -16.73 6.90
CA ALA A 97 6.94 -17.75 5.88
C ALA A 97 7.29 -19.15 6.41
N ARG A 98 8.45 -19.29 7.08
CA ARG A 98 8.87 -20.55 7.69
C ARG A 98 7.91 -21.04 8.78
N LEU A 99 7.39 -20.13 9.61
CA LEU A 99 6.37 -20.46 10.60
C LEU A 99 5.11 -21.01 9.95
N ARG A 100 4.62 -20.34 8.90
CA ARG A 100 3.41 -20.77 8.17
C ARG A 100 3.60 -22.15 7.59
N ASP A 101 4.73 -22.41 6.94
CA ASP A 101 5.03 -23.73 6.37
C ASP A 101 5.03 -24.82 7.46
N ALA A 102 5.70 -24.57 8.59
CA ALA A 102 5.73 -25.52 9.71
C ALA A 102 4.33 -25.78 10.31
N VAL A 103 3.48 -24.75 10.44
CA VAL A 103 2.11 -24.90 10.95
C VAL A 103 1.23 -25.66 9.96
N TYR A 104 1.31 -25.36 8.65
CA TYR A 104 0.55 -26.06 7.64
C TYR A 104 0.93 -27.54 7.53
N ASP A 105 2.22 -27.87 7.70
CA ASP A 105 2.71 -29.24 7.70
C ASP A 105 2.48 -29.97 9.04
N GLY A 106 1.90 -29.30 10.05
CA GLY A 106 1.73 -29.87 11.40
C GLY A 106 3.06 -30.13 12.13
N ARG A 107 4.16 -29.51 11.70
CA ARG A 107 5.50 -29.65 12.27
C ARG A 107 5.73 -28.66 13.40
N TYR A 108 4.86 -28.68 14.40
CA TYR A 108 5.00 -27.84 15.58
C TYR A 108 4.75 -28.65 16.85
N HIS A 109 5.27 -28.15 17.97
CA HIS A 109 5.05 -28.73 19.28
C HIS A 109 4.73 -27.63 20.30
N LEU A 110 3.63 -27.79 21.04
CA LEU A 110 3.32 -26.91 22.17
C LEU A 110 4.06 -27.37 23.42
N CYS A 111 4.99 -26.55 23.89
CA CYS A 111 5.71 -26.85 25.12
C CYS A 111 4.76 -26.80 26.34
N PRO A 112 5.02 -27.61 27.39
CA PRO A 112 4.22 -27.62 28.61
C PRO A 112 4.06 -26.23 29.25
N HIS A 113 5.06 -25.37 29.11
CA HIS A 113 5.00 -24.00 29.60
C HIS A 113 3.96 -23.14 28.85
N ALA A 114 3.87 -23.27 27.52
CA ALA A 114 2.83 -22.61 26.72
C ALA A 114 1.42 -23.12 27.09
N ILE A 115 1.28 -24.42 27.35
CA ILE A 115 0.01 -25.02 27.80
C ILE A 115 -0.41 -24.45 29.17
N GLY A 116 0.56 -24.23 30.07
CA GLY A 116 0.33 -23.59 31.36
C GLY A 116 -0.27 -22.19 31.23
N HIS A 117 0.28 -21.34 30.35
CA HIS A 117 -0.26 -20.01 30.07
C HIS A 117 -1.60 -20.05 29.36
N ALA A 118 -1.77 -20.95 28.38
CA ALA A 118 -3.05 -21.14 27.69
C ALA A 118 -4.20 -21.38 28.69
N ARG A 119 -3.96 -22.25 29.68
CA ARG A 119 -4.93 -22.53 30.75
C ARG A 119 -5.14 -21.35 31.71
N ALA A 120 -4.07 -20.62 32.05
CA ALA A 120 -4.13 -19.52 33.00
C ALA A 120 -4.79 -18.26 32.41
N GLU A 121 -4.58 -18.01 31.12
CA GLU A 121 -5.01 -16.79 30.43
C GLU A 121 -6.24 -16.99 29.53
N GLY A 122 -6.64 -18.25 29.31
CA GLY A 122 -7.92 -18.60 28.67
C GLY A 122 -7.90 -18.61 27.14
N PHE A 123 -6.75 -18.90 26.53
CA PHE A 123 -6.65 -19.12 25.08
C PHE A 123 -6.38 -20.60 24.77
N LEU A 124 -6.75 -21.05 23.58
CA LEU A 124 -6.59 -22.44 23.14
C LEU A 124 -5.39 -22.58 22.19
N GLU A 125 -5.00 -23.83 21.93
CA GLU A 125 -4.00 -24.14 20.89
C GLU A 125 -4.40 -23.55 19.54
N HIS A 126 -5.68 -23.67 19.17
CA HIS A 126 -6.19 -23.11 17.92
C HIS A 126 -5.92 -21.60 17.79
N ASP A 127 -6.07 -20.84 18.88
CA ASP A 127 -5.83 -19.40 18.90
C ASP A 127 -4.34 -19.09 18.67
N VAL A 128 -3.47 -19.88 19.30
CA VAL A 128 -2.02 -19.78 19.11
C VAL A 128 -1.66 -20.02 17.65
N LEU A 129 -2.18 -21.09 17.04
CA LEU A 129 -1.94 -21.41 15.64
C LEU A 129 -2.48 -20.32 14.70
N ASN A 130 -3.68 -19.80 14.97
CA ASN A 130 -4.25 -18.70 14.21
C ASN A 130 -3.34 -17.46 14.26
N VAL A 131 -2.76 -17.15 15.43
CA VAL A 131 -1.79 -16.06 15.59
C VAL A 131 -0.50 -16.33 14.84
N LEU A 132 0.00 -17.57 14.82
CA LEU A 132 1.18 -17.94 14.04
C LEU A 132 0.94 -17.82 12.52
N LEU A 133 -0.29 -18.03 12.05
CA LEU A 133 -0.65 -17.94 10.64
C LEU A 133 -0.95 -16.51 10.18
N THR A 134 -1.69 -15.74 10.98
CA THR A 134 -2.25 -14.43 10.59
C THR A 134 -1.54 -13.25 11.25
N GLY A 135 -0.76 -13.51 12.29
CA GLY A 135 -0.05 -12.51 13.06
C GLY A 135 1.13 -11.90 12.32
N ARG A 136 1.93 -11.14 13.05
CA ARG A 136 3.16 -10.53 12.54
C ARG A 136 4.33 -10.88 13.44
N VAL A 137 5.41 -11.36 12.83
CA VAL A 137 6.69 -11.50 13.54
C VAL A 137 7.20 -10.09 13.85
N ARG A 138 7.40 -9.79 15.13
CA ARG A 138 7.81 -8.47 15.60
C ARG A 138 9.31 -8.38 15.84
N ALA A 139 9.92 -9.49 16.24
CA ALA A 139 11.33 -9.56 16.57
C ALA A 139 11.86 -10.98 16.36
N VAL A 140 13.08 -11.08 15.85
CA VAL A 140 13.85 -12.32 15.74
C VAL A 140 15.07 -12.20 16.63
N TYR A 141 15.09 -12.97 17.73
CA TYR A 141 16.23 -13.07 18.65
C TYR A 141 17.22 -14.09 18.07
N THR A 142 18.29 -13.60 17.47
CA THR A 142 19.24 -14.44 16.71
C THR A 142 20.08 -15.34 17.61
N GLN A 143 20.37 -14.91 18.84
CA GLN A 143 21.16 -15.65 19.82
C GLN A 143 20.40 -16.85 20.39
N GLU A 144 19.17 -16.59 20.85
CA GLU A 144 18.31 -17.62 21.45
C GLU A 144 17.51 -18.40 20.41
N ARG A 145 17.59 -18.02 19.13
CA ARG A 145 16.77 -18.55 18.03
C ARG A 145 15.27 -18.47 18.30
N ARG A 146 14.83 -17.41 18.98
CA ARG A 146 13.41 -17.20 19.32
C ARG A 146 12.79 -16.15 18.44
N TRP A 147 11.56 -16.38 18.04
CA TRP A 147 10.74 -15.48 17.24
C TRP A 147 9.57 -15.02 18.06
N LEU A 148 9.40 -13.71 18.18
CA LEU A 148 8.22 -13.13 18.81
C LEU A 148 7.18 -12.82 17.74
N VAL A 149 6.05 -13.50 17.81
CA VAL A 149 4.90 -13.31 16.94
C VAL A 149 3.81 -12.60 17.73
N CYS A 150 3.27 -11.53 17.16
CA CYS A 150 2.19 -10.77 17.76
C CYS A 150 0.94 -10.89 16.89
N GLY A 151 -0.18 -11.22 17.51
CA GLY A 151 -1.48 -11.28 16.84
C GLY A 151 -2.60 -11.00 17.81
N TYR A 152 -3.79 -11.43 17.43
CA TYR A 152 -5.00 -11.30 18.21
C TYR A 152 -5.75 -12.62 18.20
N PHE A 153 -6.44 -12.91 19.29
CA PHE A 153 -7.41 -13.98 19.37
C PHE A 153 -8.72 -13.42 19.90
N GLU A 154 -9.83 -14.11 19.62
CA GLU A 154 -11.14 -13.67 20.07
C GLU A 154 -11.59 -14.53 21.25
N ALA A 155 -11.92 -13.87 22.36
CA ALA A 155 -12.52 -14.50 23.53
C ALA A 155 -13.81 -13.76 23.88
N CYS A 156 -14.93 -14.49 23.96
CA CYS A 156 -16.24 -13.92 24.32
C CYS A 156 -16.65 -12.69 23.48
N GLY A 157 -16.30 -12.66 22.18
CA GLY A 157 -16.61 -11.54 21.28
C GLY A 157 -15.66 -10.34 21.38
N VAL A 158 -14.57 -10.44 22.17
CA VAL A 158 -13.56 -9.40 22.31
C VAL A 158 -12.23 -9.88 21.74
N ALA A 159 -11.64 -9.10 20.83
CA ALA A 159 -10.31 -9.35 20.30
C ALA A 159 -9.23 -8.95 21.32
N LEU A 160 -8.50 -9.92 21.85
CA LEU A 160 -7.41 -9.72 22.81
C LEU A 160 -6.06 -9.93 22.12
N PRO A 161 -5.02 -9.15 22.47
CA PRO A 161 -3.69 -9.35 21.90
C PRO A 161 -3.05 -10.61 22.49
N LEU A 162 -2.47 -11.43 21.62
CA LEU A 162 -1.73 -12.64 22.00
C LEU A 162 -0.33 -12.56 21.42
N HIS A 163 0.66 -12.77 22.29
CA HIS A 163 2.06 -12.87 21.91
C HIS A 163 2.51 -14.31 22.04
N VAL A 164 3.12 -14.82 20.98
CA VAL A 164 3.62 -16.19 20.90
C VAL A 164 5.12 -16.14 20.68
N VAL A 165 5.86 -16.92 21.47
CA VAL A 165 7.30 -17.12 21.30
C VAL A 165 7.51 -18.49 20.70
N ALA A 166 8.08 -18.51 19.50
CA ALA A 166 8.37 -19.72 18.76
C ALA A 166 9.88 -19.91 18.57
N GLU A 167 10.36 -21.14 18.66
CA GLU A 167 11.74 -21.52 18.46
C GLU A 167 11.83 -22.49 17.27
N PRO A 168 12.27 -22.03 16.09
CA PRO A 168 12.53 -22.90 14.94
C PRO A 168 13.74 -23.81 15.15
N HIS A 169 13.55 -25.07 14.81
CA HIS A 169 14.62 -26.05 14.66
C HIS A 169 15.16 -26.08 13.23
N ARG A 170 16.37 -26.65 13.08
CA ARG A 170 17.01 -26.80 11.75
C ARG A 170 16.25 -27.77 10.85
N ASP A 171 15.55 -28.73 11.44
CA ASP A 171 14.79 -29.77 10.75
C ASP A 171 13.41 -29.29 10.26
N GLY A 172 13.11 -28.00 10.47
CA GLY A 172 11.84 -27.38 10.09
C GLY A 172 10.71 -27.61 11.08
N HIS A 173 10.98 -28.23 12.23
CA HIS A 173 10.07 -28.26 13.36
C HIS A 173 10.08 -26.92 14.11
N VAL A 174 8.97 -26.55 14.74
CA VAL A 174 8.86 -25.30 15.52
C VAL A 174 8.31 -25.60 16.91
N ASP A 175 9.10 -25.27 17.93
CA ASP A 175 8.64 -25.35 19.32
C ASP A 175 7.95 -24.05 19.72
N ILE A 176 6.72 -24.15 20.19
CA ILE A 176 5.99 -23.05 20.78
C ILE A 176 6.33 -23.02 22.26
N VAL A 177 7.34 -22.21 22.60
CA VAL A 177 7.94 -22.15 23.93
C VAL A 177 6.97 -21.56 24.95
N THR A 178 6.34 -20.44 24.59
CA THR A 178 5.36 -19.76 25.43
C THR A 178 4.39 -18.93 24.60
N ALA A 179 3.20 -18.70 25.14
CA ALA A 179 2.24 -17.75 24.61
C ALA A 179 1.64 -16.99 25.79
N PHE A 180 1.43 -15.69 25.64
CA PHE A 180 0.89 -14.85 26.71
C PHE A 180 0.16 -13.61 26.19
N VAL A 181 -0.77 -13.11 26.99
CA VAL A 181 -1.56 -11.90 26.83
C VAL A 181 -0.84 -10.78 27.58
N PRO A 182 -0.39 -9.72 26.88
CA PRO A 182 0.36 -8.64 27.53
C PRO A 182 -0.45 -7.95 28.64
N LYS A 183 0.10 -7.91 29.87
CA LYS A 183 -0.50 -7.23 31.04
C LYS A 183 -0.89 -5.76 30.78
N HIS A 184 -0.17 -5.09 29.87
CA HIS A 184 -0.45 -3.72 29.47
C HIS A 184 -0.67 -3.64 27.96
N PRO A 185 -1.86 -4.01 27.47
CA PRO A 185 -2.14 -4.05 26.04
C PRO A 185 -2.11 -2.65 25.41
N HIS A 186 -2.24 -1.61 26.24
CA HIS A 186 -2.13 -0.20 25.84
C HIS A 186 -0.70 0.25 25.46
N HIS A 187 0.31 -0.62 25.63
CA HIS A 187 1.66 -0.39 25.12
C HIS A 187 1.81 -0.80 23.64
N ILE A 188 0.86 -1.60 23.12
CA ILE A 188 0.84 -2.13 21.75
C ILE A 188 -0.31 -1.48 20.95
N ILE A 189 -1.45 -1.27 21.62
CA ILE A 189 -2.64 -0.59 21.12
C ILE A 189 -2.71 0.77 21.82
N SER A 190 -3.08 1.86 21.15
CA SER A 190 -3.18 3.15 21.84
C SER A 190 -4.20 3.08 22.99
N ARG A 191 -3.96 3.78 24.12
CA ARG A 191 -4.93 3.88 25.25
C ARG A 191 -6.34 4.22 24.79
N ALA A 192 -6.48 5.08 23.79
CA ALA A 192 -7.75 5.45 23.19
C ALA A 192 -8.46 4.26 22.51
N ARG A 193 -7.72 3.40 21.80
CA ARG A 193 -8.29 2.24 21.10
C ARG A 193 -8.62 1.10 22.07
N LEU A 194 -7.83 0.91 23.12
CA LEU A 194 -8.14 -0.04 24.19
C LEU A 194 -9.40 0.39 24.98
N ALA A 195 -9.54 1.69 25.26
CA ALA A 195 -10.75 2.22 25.90
C ALA A 195 -12.01 2.05 25.04
N VAL A 196 -11.88 2.08 23.71
CA VAL A 196 -13.00 1.78 22.79
C VAL A 196 -13.35 0.29 22.80
N MET A 197 -12.36 -0.60 22.89
CA MET A 197 -12.61 -2.05 22.89
C MET A 197 -13.18 -2.59 24.21
N LEU A 198 -12.89 -1.94 25.35
CA LEU A 198 -13.36 -2.35 26.68
C LEU A 198 -14.63 -1.63 27.14
N ARG A 199 -15.16 -0.68 26.35
CA ARG A 199 -16.43 -0.02 26.67
C ARG A 199 -17.58 -0.91 26.23
N TYR A 200 -18.14 -1.63 27.19
CA TYR A 200 -19.37 -2.42 27.08
C TYR A 200 -20.65 -1.55 27.07
N ASP A 201 -20.53 -0.23 27.18
CA ASP A 201 -21.69 0.66 27.11
C ASP A 201 -21.85 1.21 25.69
N ASP A 202 -23.01 0.93 25.07
CA ASP A 202 -23.51 1.30 23.74
C ASP A 202 -23.55 2.82 23.43
N GLU A 203 -22.67 3.64 24.03
CA GLU A 203 -22.57 5.05 23.72
C GLU A 203 -21.87 5.28 22.38
N HIS A 204 -22.64 5.77 21.42
CA HIS A 204 -22.18 6.12 20.08
C HIS A 204 -21.03 7.16 20.16
N VAL A 205 -19.86 6.78 19.66
CA VAL A 205 -18.67 7.64 19.62
C VAL A 205 -18.94 8.83 18.69
N ARG A 206 -19.21 10.00 19.26
CA ARG A 206 -19.09 11.27 18.52
C ARG A 206 -17.62 11.55 18.29
N ALA A 207 -17.11 11.16 17.12
CA ALA A 207 -15.79 11.56 16.67
C ALA A 207 -15.73 13.08 16.64
N ARG A 208 -15.04 13.70 17.61
CA ARG A 208 -14.69 15.11 17.50
C ARG A 208 -13.63 15.22 16.42
N THR A 209 -14.07 15.53 15.20
CA THR A 209 -13.19 16.06 14.16
C THR A 209 -12.67 17.40 14.65
N ALA A 210 -11.44 17.41 15.17
CA ALA A 210 -10.74 18.65 15.41
C ALA A 210 -10.53 19.31 14.05
N HIS A 211 -11.25 20.40 13.77
CA HIS A 211 -10.89 21.24 12.64
C HIS A 211 -9.48 21.74 12.88
N ALA A 212 -8.58 21.46 11.93
CA ALA A 212 -7.24 22.04 11.89
C ALA A 212 -7.39 23.56 11.76
N GLY A 213 -7.46 24.24 12.91
CA GLY A 213 -7.57 25.69 13.00
C GLY A 213 -6.25 26.34 12.63
N ASN A 214 -5.89 26.31 11.35
CA ASN A 214 -4.91 27.24 10.82
C ASN A 214 -5.65 28.14 9.83
N ARG A 215 -6.12 29.30 10.31
CA ARG A 215 -6.54 30.38 9.40
C ARG A 215 -5.35 30.69 8.49
N VAL A 216 -5.59 30.68 7.18
CA VAL A 216 -4.63 31.08 6.15
C VAL A 216 -4.10 32.47 6.50
N GLY A 217 -2.80 32.57 6.83
CA GLY A 217 -2.12 33.83 7.13
C GLY A 217 -1.37 33.92 8.46
N HIS A 218 -1.65 33.05 9.45
CA HIS A 218 -0.93 33.09 10.73
C HIS A 218 0.21 32.06 10.79
N ARG A 219 1.46 32.52 10.68
CA ARG A 219 2.65 31.71 11.03
C ARG A 219 2.77 31.60 12.55
N GLY A 220 2.50 30.40 13.06
CA GLY A 220 3.10 29.83 14.26
C GLY A 220 2.87 30.55 15.59
N LYS A 221 1.85 30.12 16.35
CA LYS A 221 1.88 30.19 17.81
C LYS A 221 1.28 28.93 18.41
N GLY A 222 2.15 28.10 18.98
CA GLY A 222 1.78 26.89 19.68
C GLY A 222 2.99 26.29 20.39
N ARG A 223 3.66 27.10 21.22
CA ARG A 223 4.67 26.59 22.17
C ARG A 223 3.90 25.69 23.14
N TRP A 224 4.02 24.37 22.99
CA TRP A 224 3.51 23.44 23.99
C TRP A 224 4.37 23.63 25.25
N LYS A 225 3.79 24.19 26.31
CA LYS A 225 4.41 24.17 27.64
C LYS A 225 4.42 22.71 28.09
N LYS A 226 5.60 22.13 28.27
CA LYS A 226 5.75 20.90 29.06
C LYS A 226 5.46 21.27 30.51
N SER A 227 4.39 20.74 31.08
CA SER A 227 4.20 20.70 32.52
C SER A 227 5.21 19.74 33.12
N ALA A 228 5.76 20.13 34.27
CA ALA A 228 6.69 19.38 35.11
C ALA A 228 6.08 18.05 35.59
#